data_AF-A0A2V7WU72-F1
#
_entry.id   AF-A0A2V7WU72-F1
#
_cell.length_a   1.000
_cell.length_b   1.000
_cell.length_c   1.000
_cell.angle_alpha   90.00
_cell.angle_beta   90.00
_cell.angle_gamma   90.00
#
_symmetry.space_group_name_H-M   'P 1'
#
loop_
_entity.id
_entity.type
_entity.pdbx_description
1 polymer ?
#
loop_
_entity_poly.entity_id
_entity_poly.type
_entity_poly.pdbx_seq_one_letter_code
_entity_poly.pdbx_strand_id
1 'polypeptide(L)'
;EKPAEALDVFQEGLRTDGRNLELYRGIDQTLSILQKPAQERVAALQRYPDLDHMPTPLTYELILNLAEAGDFDKAEAMFHNRFFQREEGGTNVRQVWLEVDLQKALSLARHAHCPEAVNIADHIAQPVRDLPFTHDGLQPFLASARFNYLLGSTYKACNLSQKAQSHFTEAGQSSNLNEAIWSWKASQELPNTDRSVARQKLEAALNRVRNDPASDSATGRWLYQAGMLDRELGNTQQANKEFRDALLQPDQMMTYHLTRLAMSENQP
;
A
#
# COMPACT_ATOMS: atom_id res chain seq x y z
N GLU A 1 3.77 20.72 -14.59
CA GLU A 1 5.04 20.01 -14.31
C GLU A 1 5.44 19.17 -15.50
N LYS A 2 6.73 18.85 -15.65
CA LYS A 2 7.27 18.05 -16.76
C LYS A 2 7.97 16.78 -16.24
N PRO A 3 7.21 15.76 -15.80
CA PRO A 3 7.80 14.58 -15.13
C PRO A 3 8.81 13.84 -16.00
N ALA A 4 8.60 13.75 -17.32
CA ALA A 4 9.57 13.10 -18.21
C ALA A 4 10.95 13.81 -18.20
N GLU A 5 10.98 15.14 -18.23
CA GLU A 5 12.24 15.90 -18.14
C GLU A 5 12.92 15.70 -16.77
N ALA A 6 12.15 15.61 -15.68
CA ALA A 6 12.69 15.33 -14.35
C ALA A 6 13.31 13.92 -14.27
N LEU A 7 12.68 12.92 -14.89
CA LEU A 7 13.21 11.55 -14.95
C LEU A 7 14.58 11.51 -15.61
N ASP A 8 14.74 12.20 -16.75
CA ASP A 8 16.00 12.27 -17.48
C ASP A 8 17.11 12.91 -16.62
N VAL A 9 16.79 13.98 -15.89
CA VAL A 9 17.73 14.65 -14.98
C VAL A 9 18.17 13.72 -13.84
N PHE A 10 17.24 13.02 -13.19
CA PHE A 10 17.62 12.09 -12.12
C PHE A 10 18.46 10.91 -12.65
N GLN A 11 18.13 10.39 -13.83
CA GLN A 11 18.89 9.31 -14.47
C GLN A 11 20.31 9.73 -14.86
N GLU A 12 20.49 10.97 -15.34
CA GLU A 12 21.81 11.56 -15.60
C GLU A 12 22.59 11.74 -14.29
N GLY A 13 21.92 12.21 -13.23
CA GLY A 13 22.51 12.31 -11.90
C GLY A 13 23.11 10.99 -11.42
N LEU A 14 22.42 9.85 -11.66
CA LEU A 14 22.92 8.54 -11.25
C LEU A 14 24.20 8.10 -11.99
N ARG A 15 24.47 8.66 -13.18
CA ARG A 15 25.75 8.43 -13.88
C ARG A 15 26.91 9.14 -13.19
N THR A 16 26.62 10.23 -12.49
CA THR A 16 27.61 11.04 -11.75
C THR A 16 27.77 10.56 -10.31
N ASP A 17 26.66 10.31 -9.61
CA ASP A 17 26.64 9.86 -8.21
C ASP A 17 25.64 8.71 -8.03
N GLY A 18 26.11 7.49 -8.29
CA GLY A 18 25.31 6.28 -8.19
C GLY A 18 24.89 5.90 -6.76
N ARG A 19 25.39 6.58 -5.71
CA ARG A 19 25.04 6.31 -4.31
C ARG A 19 24.09 7.34 -3.70
N ASN A 20 23.71 8.38 -4.46
CA ASN A 20 22.79 9.40 -3.98
C ASN A 20 21.34 8.88 -3.92
N LEU A 21 20.82 8.73 -2.70
CA LEU A 21 19.48 8.18 -2.44
C LEU A 21 18.35 9.03 -3.00
N GLU A 22 18.52 10.36 -3.03
CA GLU A 22 17.48 11.28 -3.52
C GLU A 22 17.25 11.12 -5.01
N LEU A 23 18.28 10.70 -5.77
CA LEU A 23 18.11 10.41 -7.20
C LEU A 23 17.24 9.18 -7.42
N TYR A 24 17.40 8.11 -6.63
CA TYR A 24 16.54 6.94 -6.73
C TYR A 24 15.11 7.23 -6.29
N ARG A 25 14.93 7.99 -5.20
CA ARG A 25 13.61 8.47 -4.74
C ARG A 25 12.91 9.30 -5.81
N GLY A 26 13.65 10.24 -6.42
CA GLY A 26 13.15 11.06 -7.52
C GLY A 26 12.76 10.24 -8.76
N ILE A 27 13.54 9.21 -9.10
CA ILE A 27 13.19 8.30 -10.20
C ILE A 27 11.92 7.51 -9.88
N ASP A 28 11.83 6.88 -8.70
CA ASP A 28 10.64 6.12 -8.29
C ASP A 28 9.38 7.00 -8.29
N GLN A 29 9.47 8.19 -7.69
CA GLN A 29 8.41 9.20 -7.68
C GLN A 29 7.97 9.54 -9.10
N THR A 30 8.92 9.87 -9.97
CA THR A 30 8.63 10.33 -11.33
C THR A 30 8.02 9.23 -12.18
N LEU A 31 8.53 7.99 -12.07
CA LEU A 31 7.95 6.81 -12.72
C LEU A 31 6.53 6.53 -12.21
N SER A 32 6.26 6.77 -10.92
CA SER A 32 4.92 6.66 -10.33
C SER A 32 3.96 7.69 -10.90
N ILE A 33 4.37 8.97 -10.99
CA ILE A 33 3.56 10.06 -11.58
C ILE A 33 3.29 9.81 -13.07
N LEU A 34 4.27 9.26 -13.79
CA LEU A 34 4.15 8.85 -15.19
C LEU A 34 3.35 7.55 -15.38
N GLN A 35 2.90 6.92 -14.29
CA GLN A 35 2.16 5.65 -14.29
C GLN A 35 2.89 4.55 -15.07
N LYS A 36 4.22 4.49 -14.94
CA LYS A 36 5.02 3.42 -15.52
C LYS A 36 4.71 2.08 -14.85
N PRO A 37 4.93 0.93 -15.50
CA PRO A 37 4.80 -0.37 -14.86
C PRO A 37 5.74 -0.53 -13.66
N ALA A 38 5.37 -1.35 -12.68
CA ALA A 38 6.18 -1.64 -11.50
C ALA A 38 7.57 -2.19 -11.86
N GLN A 39 7.66 -2.95 -12.95
CA GLN A 39 8.93 -3.50 -13.46
C GLN A 39 9.94 -2.41 -13.83
N GLU A 40 9.49 -1.26 -14.37
CA GLU A 40 10.40 -0.14 -14.67
C GLU A 40 10.94 0.50 -13.37
N ARG A 41 10.10 0.60 -12.32
CA ARG A 41 10.53 1.09 -11.00
C ARG A 41 11.51 0.13 -10.32
N VAL A 42 11.21 -1.17 -10.33
CA VAL A 42 12.12 -2.22 -9.84
C VAL A 42 13.47 -2.13 -10.55
N ALA A 43 13.48 -2.05 -11.88
CA ALA A 43 14.71 -1.98 -12.66
C ALA A 43 15.53 -0.72 -12.32
N ALA A 44 14.88 0.41 -12.04
CA ALA A 44 15.56 1.63 -11.62
C ALA A 44 16.21 1.48 -10.22
N LEU A 45 15.47 0.95 -9.24
CA LEU A 45 15.94 0.76 -7.87
C LEU A 45 17.06 -0.28 -7.78
N GLN A 46 17.01 -1.34 -8.59
CA GLN A 46 18.03 -2.38 -8.67
C GLN A 46 19.38 -1.90 -9.23
N ARG A 47 19.44 -0.68 -9.80
CA ARG A 47 20.71 -0.07 -10.22
C ARG A 47 21.55 0.45 -9.04
N TYR A 48 21.02 0.44 -7.82
CA TYR A 48 21.79 0.81 -6.64
C TYR A 48 23.05 -0.08 -6.53
N PRO A 49 24.27 0.50 -6.38
CA PRO A 49 25.52 -0.24 -6.55
C PRO A 49 25.76 -1.41 -5.59
N ASP A 50 25.09 -1.41 -4.43
CA ASP A 50 25.27 -2.41 -3.37
C ASP A 50 23.91 -2.76 -2.75
N LEU A 51 23.21 -3.74 -3.34
CA LEU A 51 21.87 -4.14 -2.90
C LEU A 51 21.88 -4.77 -1.50
N ASP A 52 22.98 -5.40 -1.10
CA ASP A 52 23.09 -6.04 0.21
C ASP A 52 23.16 -5.01 1.34
N HIS A 53 23.76 -3.85 1.07
CA HIS A 53 23.86 -2.72 2.00
C HIS A 53 22.98 -1.53 1.60
N MET A 54 21.91 -1.78 0.85
CA MET A 54 20.94 -0.75 0.47
C MET A 54 20.28 -0.14 1.72
N PRO A 55 20.23 1.21 1.86
CA PRO A 55 19.59 1.86 3.00
C PRO A 55 18.12 1.47 3.16
N THR A 56 17.67 1.34 4.42
CA THR A 56 16.33 0.85 4.77
C THR A 56 15.18 1.50 3.97
N PRO A 57 15.12 2.83 3.79
CA PRO A 57 14.03 3.44 3.02
C PRO A 57 13.99 2.97 1.55
N LEU A 58 15.16 2.81 0.90
CA LEU A 58 15.23 2.35 -0.49
C LEU A 58 14.94 0.85 -0.60
N THR A 59 15.34 0.08 0.42
CA THR A 59 14.99 -1.34 0.54
C THR A 59 13.48 -1.54 0.64
N TYR A 60 12.77 -0.74 1.44
CA TYR A 60 11.31 -0.80 1.49
C TYR A 60 10.66 -0.47 0.15
N GLU A 61 11.11 0.58 -0.54
CA GLU A 61 10.57 0.90 -1.86
C GLU A 61 10.82 -0.21 -2.88
N LEU A 62 12.00 -0.84 -2.87
CA LEU A 62 12.27 -1.98 -3.75
C LEU A 62 11.36 -3.17 -3.43
N ILE A 63 11.17 -3.49 -2.14
CA ILE A 63 10.27 -4.57 -1.71
C ILE A 63 8.83 -4.33 -2.19
N LEU A 64 8.30 -3.14 -1.97
CA LEU A 64 6.93 -2.79 -2.34
C LEU A 64 6.75 -2.78 -3.86
N ASN A 65 7.73 -2.28 -4.61
CA ASN A 65 7.72 -2.33 -6.07
C ASN A 65 7.83 -3.76 -6.63
N LEU A 66 8.59 -4.65 -5.98
CA LEU A 66 8.64 -6.07 -6.34
C LEU A 66 7.28 -6.74 -6.10
N ALA A 67 6.61 -6.44 -4.99
CA ALA A 67 5.26 -6.94 -4.71
C ALA A 67 4.23 -6.43 -5.74
N GLU A 68 4.28 -5.15 -6.11
CA GLU A 68 3.45 -4.58 -7.19
C GLU A 68 3.73 -5.24 -8.55
N ALA A 69 4.97 -5.66 -8.80
CA ALA A 69 5.36 -6.38 -10.01
C ALA A 69 4.99 -7.88 -9.99
N GLY A 70 4.49 -8.40 -8.86
CA GLY A 70 4.18 -9.81 -8.64
C GLY A 70 5.41 -10.68 -8.36
N ASP A 71 6.59 -10.08 -8.14
CA ASP A 71 7.84 -10.78 -7.85
C ASP A 71 8.01 -11.00 -6.33
N PHE A 72 7.04 -11.72 -5.75
CA PHE A 72 6.93 -11.86 -4.30
C PHE A 72 8.12 -12.61 -3.67
N ASP A 73 8.70 -13.58 -4.36
CA ASP A 73 9.84 -14.34 -3.82
C ASP A 73 11.08 -13.45 -3.69
N LYS A 74 11.31 -12.53 -4.63
CA LYS A 74 12.37 -11.52 -4.47
C LYS A 74 12.01 -10.49 -3.40
N ALA A 75 10.76 -10.08 -3.28
CA ALA A 75 10.32 -9.18 -2.22
C ALA A 75 10.58 -9.79 -0.83
N GLU A 76 10.24 -11.07 -0.64
CA GLU A 76 10.47 -11.83 0.60
C GLU A 76 11.97 -11.98 0.90
N ALA A 77 12.79 -12.33 -0.10
CA ALA A 77 14.24 -12.48 0.07
C ALA A 77 14.93 -11.20 0.58
N MET A 78 14.38 -10.02 0.26
CA MET A 78 14.91 -8.74 0.70
C MET A 78 14.81 -8.51 2.22
N PHE A 79 13.96 -9.26 2.95
CA PHE A 79 13.86 -9.14 4.41
C PHE A 79 14.97 -9.84 5.19
N HIS A 80 15.69 -10.79 4.56
CA HIS A 80 16.70 -11.59 5.24
C HIS A 80 18.06 -10.90 5.27
N ASN A 81 18.86 -11.27 6.28
CA ASN A 81 20.28 -10.86 6.45
C ASN A 81 20.50 -9.34 6.54
N ARG A 82 19.51 -8.58 6.99
CA ARG A 82 19.57 -7.11 7.06
C ARG A 82 18.97 -6.57 8.36
N PHE A 83 19.45 -5.39 8.77
CA PHE A 83 18.89 -4.62 9.87
C PHE A 83 17.96 -3.52 9.34
N PHE A 84 16.78 -3.41 9.94
CA PHE A 84 15.78 -2.41 9.59
C PHE A 84 15.75 -1.29 10.63
N GLN A 85 16.26 -0.12 10.25
CA GLN A 85 16.23 1.06 11.11
C GLN A 85 14.79 1.51 11.37
N ARG A 86 14.51 1.96 12.60
CA ARG A 86 13.22 2.55 12.97
C ARG A 86 13.32 4.07 12.79
N GLU A 87 12.37 4.61 12.05
CA GLU A 87 12.22 6.05 11.86
C GLU A 87 10.88 6.48 12.48
N GLU A 88 10.89 7.55 13.30
CA GLU A 88 9.65 8.10 13.85
C GLU A 88 8.79 8.67 12.72
N GLY A 89 7.53 8.24 12.64
CA GLY A 89 6.63 8.59 11.53
C GLY A 89 6.98 7.93 10.18
N GLY A 90 8.01 7.08 10.13
CA GLY A 90 8.44 6.37 8.93
C GLY A 90 7.70 5.05 8.68
N THR A 91 7.99 4.43 7.54
CA THR A 91 7.48 3.10 7.17
C THR A 91 8.05 2.02 8.11
N ASN A 92 7.20 1.12 8.60
CA ASN A 92 7.59 0.06 9.53
C ASN A 92 7.81 -1.26 8.78
N VAL A 93 8.94 -1.94 9.01
CA VAL A 93 9.25 -3.26 8.40
C VAL A 93 8.10 -4.27 8.56
N ARG A 94 7.40 -4.26 9.70
CA ARG A 94 6.25 -5.15 9.95
C ARG A 94 5.10 -4.87 9.01
N GLN A 95 4.86 -3.60 8.71
CA GLN A 95 3.82 -3.18 7.79
C GLN A 95 4.17 -3.59 6.35
N VAL A 96 5.44 -3.41 5.94
CA VAL A 96 5.92 -3.83 4.62
C VAL A 96 5.86 -5.35 4.46
N TRP A 97 6.29 -6.10 5.48
CA TRP A 97 6.19 -7.57 5.50
C TRP A 97 4.75 -8.05 5.30
N LEU A 98 3.84 -7.53 6.13
CA LEU A 98 2.42 -7.88 6.05
C LEU A 98 1.79 -7.45 4.71
N GLU A 99 2.23 -6.34 4.13
CA GLU A 99 1.76 -5.90 2.81
C GLU A 99 2.18 -6.89 1.71
N VAL A 100 3.43 -7.37 1.71
CA VAL A 100 3.91 -8.36 0.74
C VAL A 100 3.08 -9.65 0.82
N ASP A 101 2.92 -10.21 2.01
CA ASP A 101 2.15 -11.44 2.22
C ASP A 101 0.69 -11.28 1.79
N LEU A 102 0.08 -10.13 2.12
CA LEU A 102 -1.31 -9.84 1.76
C LEU A 102 -1.48 -9.69 0.24
N GLN A 103 -0.58 -8.99 -0.44
CA GLN A 103 -0.60 -8.85 -1.90
C GLN A 103 -0.36 -10.20 -2.59
N LYS A 104 0.54 -11.04 -2.06
CA LYS A 104 0.78 -12.40 -2.55
C LYS A 104 -0.49 -13.25 -2.45
N ALA A 105 -1.14 -13.26 -1.29
CA ALA A 105 -2.38 -13.99 -1.07
C ALA A 105 -3.51 -13.52 -2.00
N LEU A 106 -3.70 -12.20 -2.14
CA LEU A 106 -4.69 -11.61 -3.06
C LEU A 106 -4.42 -12.00 -4.52
N SER A 107 -3.16 -11.91 -4.96
CA SER A 107 -2.75 -12.26 -6.32
C SER A 107 -3.02 -13.75 -6.60
N LEU A 108 -2.61 -14.64 -5.69
CA LEU A 108 -2.86 -16.07 -5.83
C LEU A 108 -4.36 -16.40 -5.89
N ALA A 109 -5.17 -15.79 -5.03
CA ALA A 109 -6.62 -15.99 -5.02
C ALA A 109 -7.27 -15.50 -6.33
N ARG A 110 -6.86 -14.34 -6.86
CA ARG A 110 -7.35 -13.82 -8.16
C ARG A 110 -7.00 -14.75 -9.34
N HIS A 111 -5.88 -15.46 -9.25
CA HIS A 111 -5.44 -16.43 -10.25
C HIS A 111 -5.87 -17.88 -9.93
N ALA A 112 -6.85 -18.06 -9.04
CA ALA A 112 -7.41 -19.36 -8.64
C ALA A 112 -6.42 -20.35 -7.97
N HIS A 113 -5.27 -19.89 -7.49
CA HIS A 113 -4.32 -20.66 -6.66
C HIS A 113 -4.75 -20.61 -5.19
N CYS A 114 -5.95 -21.15 -4.92
CA CYS A 114 -6.61 -21.00 -3.64
C CYS A 114 -5.95 -21.73 -2.46
N PRO A 115 -5.41 -22.96 -2.59
CA PRO A 115 -4.69 -23.60 -1.50
C PRO A 115 -3.55 -22.75 -0.96
N GLU A 116 -2.75 -22.16 -1.86
CA GLU A 116 -1.62 -21.30 -1.53
C GLU A 116 -2.08 -19.96 -0.93
N ALA A 117 -3.07 -19.32 -1.55
CA ALA A 117 -3.63 -18.06 -1.05
C ALA A 117 -4.18 -18.19 0.38
N VAL A 118 -4.94 -19.25 0.64
CA VAL A 118 -5.53 -19.55 1.94
C VAL A 118 -4.46 -19.91 2.96
N ASN A 119 -3.44 -20.68 2.57
CA ASN A 119 -2.33 -21.00 3.46
C ASN A 119 -1.59 -19.75 3.93
N ILE A 120 -1.34 -18.78 3.05
CA ILE A 120 -0.72 -17.50 3.45
C ILE A 120 -1.67 -16.73 4.37
N ALA A 121 -2.94 -16.59 4.00
CA ALA A 121 -3.92 -15.83 4.79
C ALA A 121 -4.16 -16.41 6.20
N ASP A 122 -4.17 -17.74 6.35
CA ASP A 122 -4.34 -18.43 7.64
C ASP A 122 -3.10 -18.31 8.54
N HIS A 123 -1.92 -18.07 7.95
CA HIS A 123 -0.64 -18.06 8.65
C HIS A 123 0.07 -16.70 8.63
N ILE A 124 -0.61 -15.63 8.19
CA ILE A 124 -0.03 -14.29 8.01
C ILE A 124 0.53 -13.67 9.30
N ALA A 125 0.08 -14.15 10.46
CA ALA A 125 0.55 -13.73 11.77
C ALA A 125 1.62 -14.67 12.38
N GLN A 126 2.00 -15.74 11.68
CA GLN A 126 2.93 -16.71 12.22
C GLN A 126 4.37 -16.16 12.26
N PRO A 127 5.05 -16.29 13.40
CA PRO A 127 6.44 -15.89 13.53
C PRO A 127 7.35 -16.64 12.55
N VAL A 128 8.21 -15.91 11.84
CA VAL A 128 9.27 -16.47 10.99
C VAL A 128 10.57 -16.52 11.79
N ARG A 129 11.19 -17.71 11.85
CA ARG A 129 12.29 -18.02 12.78
C ARG A 129 13.45 -17.03 12.70
N ASP A 130 13.84 -16.63 11.50
CA ASP A 130 15.00 -15.78 11.23
C ASP A 130 14.63 -14.31 10.97
N LEU A 131 13.36 -13.93 11.16
CA LEU A 131 12.88 -12.56 11.06
C LEU A 131 12.29 -12.11 12.42
N PRO A 132 13.11 -11.62 13.37
CA PRO A 132 12.66 -11.29 14.73
C PRO A 132 11.50 -10.27 14.78
N PHE A 133 11.40 -9.37 13.80
CA PHE A 133 10.31 -8.38 13.76
C PHE A 133 8.93 -9.00 13.53
N THR A 134 8.85 -10.27 13.11
CA THR A 134 7.57 -11.00 12.92
C THR A 134 7.06 -11.64 14.21
N HIS A 135 7.88 -11.69 15.27
CA HIS A 135 7.53 -12.39 16.51
C HIS A 135 6.53 -11.61 17.37
N ASP A 136 6.41 -10.30 17.15
CA ASP A 136 5.51 -9.41 17.87
C ASP A 136 5.09 -8.19 17.03
N GLY A 137 4.17 -7.38 17.57
CA GLY A 137 3.85 -6.06 17.01
C GLY A 137 3.10 -6.06 15.67
N LEU A 138 2.68 -7.23 15.16
CA LEU A 138 1.88 -7.35 13.93
C LEU A 138 0.40 -6.98 14.17
N GLN A 139 -0.11 -7.25 15.39
CA GLN A 139 -1.53 -7.17 15.71
C GLN A 139 -2.20 -5.83 15.39
N PRO A 140 -1.58 -4.64 15.63
CA PRO A 140 -2.21 -3.37 15.27
C PRO A 140 -2.50 -3.22 13.77
N PHE A 141 -1.68 -3.82 12.91
CA PHE A 141 -1.88 -3.78 11.46
C PHE A 141 -2.94 -4.80 11.03
N LEU A 142 -2.87 -6.02 11.57
CA LEU A 142 -3.83 -7.10 11.30
C LEU A 142 -5.26 -6.75 11.75
N ALA A 143 -5.39 -5.96 12.82
CA ALA A 143 -6.68 -5.49 13.32
C ALA A 143 -7.29 -4.34 12.51
N SER A 144 -6.55 -3.73 11.58
CA SER A 144 -7.08 -2.61 10.78
C SER A 144 -8.20 -3.06 9.83
N ALA A 145 -9.14 -2.15 9.53
CA ALA A 145 -10.22 -2.48 8.59
C ALA A 145 -9.70 -2.80 7.19
N ARG A 146 -8.59 -2.17 6.75
CA ARG A 146 -7.96 -2.46 5.45
C ARG A 146 -7.52 -3.92 5.37
N PHE A 147 -6.80 -4.38 6.39
CA PHE A 147 -6.24 -5.73 6.41
C PHE A 147 -7.35 -6.78 6.45
N ASN A 148 -8.36 -6.57 7.30
CA ASN A 148 -9.53 -7.43 7.37
C ASN A 148 -10.33 -7.43 6.05
N TYR A 149 -10.57 -6.28 5.42
CA TYR A 149 -11.26 -6.23 4.13
C TYR A 149 -10.53 -7.03 3.05
N LEU A 150 -9.20 -6.88 2.98
CA LEU A 150 -8.39 -7.56 1.98
C LEU A 150 -8.28 -9.07 2.24
N LEU A 151 -8.11 -9.50 3.49
CA LEU A 151 -8.19 -10.94 3.86
C LEU A 151 -9.57 -11.52 3.53
N GLY A 152 -10.65 -10.79 3.85
CA GLY A 152 -12.00 -11.18 3.48
C GLY A 152 -12.16 -11.35 1.98
N SER A 153 -11.56 -10.45 1.20
CA SER A 153 -11.56 -10.50 -0.28
C SER A 153 -10.80 -11.73 -0.82
N THR A 154 -9.66 -12.08 -0.22
CA THR A 154 -8.92 -13.31 -0.54
C THR A 154 -9.78 -14.55 -0.29
N TYR A 155 -10.39 -14.67 0.89
CA TYR A 155 -11.27 -15.81 1.21
C TYR A 155 -12.50 -15.86 0.32
N LYS A 156 -13.10 -14.72 -0.01
CA LYS A 156 -14.25 -14.62 -0.92
C LYS A 156 -13.89 -15.12 -2.32
N ALA A 157 -12.76 -14.68 -2.87
CA ALA A 157 -12.28 -15.13 -4.17
C ALA A 157 -12.06 -16.66 -4.23
N CYS A 158 -11.73 -17.27 -3.08
CA CYS A 158 -11.59 -18.71 -2.92
C CYS A 158 -12.84 -19.45 -2.40
N ASN A 159 -14.02 -18.83 -2.50
CA ASN A 159 -15.31 -19.42 -2.11
C ASN A 159 -15.41 -19.86 -0.63
N LEU A 160 -14.60 -19.26 0.26
CA LEU A 160 -14.64 -19.51 1.70
C LEU A 160 -15.53 -18.47 2.41
N SER A 161 -16.84 -18.52 2.12
CA SER A 161 -17.82 -17.49 2.50
C SER A 161 -17.86 -17.18 4.00
N GLN A 162 -17.72 -18.19 4.87
CA GLN A 162 -17.75 -17.96 6.32
C GLN A 162 -16.53 -17.17 6.83
N LYS A 163 -15.32 -17.52 6.36
CA LYS A 163 -14.10 -16.78 6.69
C LYS A 163 -14.18 -15.35 6.13
N ALA A 164 -14.60 -15.22 4.88
CA ALA A 164 -14.81 -13.92 4.24
C ALA A 164 -15.77 -13.02 5.05
N GLN A 165 -16.93 -13.56 5.41
CA GLN A 165 -17.94 -12.83 6.20
C GLN A 165 -17.41 -12.39 7.57
N SER A 166 -16.64 -13.26 8.25
CA SER A 166 -16.01 -12.90 9.54
C SER A 166 -15.11 -11.68 9.40
N HIS A 167 -14.24 -11.67 8.39
CA HIS A 167 -13.33 -10.56 8.16
C HIS A 167 -14.04 -9.29 7.68
N PHE A 168 -15.05 -9.40 6.81
CA PHE A 168 -15.85 -8.24 6.41
C PHE A 168 -16.63 -7.64 7.58
N THR A 169 -17.11 -8.49 8.51
CA THR A 169 -17.77 -8.04 9.73
C THR A 169 -16.82 -7.22 10.60
N GLU A 170 -15.61 -7.73 10.84
CA GLU A 170 -14.57 -7.03 11.61
C GLU A 170 -14.22 -5.66 10.97
N ALA A 171 -13.94 -5.65 9.66
CA ALA A 171 -13.64 -4.42 8.93
C ALA A 171 -14.81 -3.41 8.97
N GLY A 172 -16.04 -3.90 8.78
CA GLY A 172 -17.25 -3.07 8.79
C GLY A 172 -17.56 -2.41 10.13
N GLN A 173 -17.09 -3.00 11.24
CA GLN A 173 -17.30 -2.46 12.60
C GLN A 173 -16.33 -1.32 12.97
N SER A 174 -15.30 -1.06 12.17
CA SER A 174 -14.34 0.02 12.47
C SER A 174 -15.06 1.38 12.54
N SER A 175 -14.86 2.07 13.67
CA SER A 175 -15.34 3.43 13.92
C SER A 175 -14.28 4.49 13.61
N ASN A 176 -13.08 4.07 13.22
CA ASN A 176 -11.98 4.96 12.87
C ASN A 176 -12.25 5.63 11.52
N LEU A 177 -12.39 6.96 11.50
CA LEU A 177 -12.64 7.71 10.26
C LEU A 177 -11.50 7.57 9.23
N ASN A 178 -10.27 7.30 9.66
CA ASN A 178 -9.14 7.03 8.75
C ASN A 178 -9.24 5.67 8.05
N GLU A 179 -10.18 4.82 8.49
CA GLU A 179 -10.46 3.50 7.92
C GLU A 179 -11.85 3.43 7.27
N ALA A 180 -12.56 4.56 7.21
CA ALA A 180 -13.96 4.63 6.76
C ALA A 180 -14.18 4.02 5.38
N ILE A 181 -13.24 4.18 4.45
CA ILE A 181 -13.30 3.57 3.11
C ILE A 181 -13.35 2.05 3.20
N TRP A 182 -12.48 1.45 4.02
CA TRP A 182 -12.37 -0.01 4.13
C TRP A 182 -13.55 -0.59 4.91
N SER A 183 -14.00 0.09 5.96
CA SER A 183 -15.25 -0.24 6.65
C SER A 183 -16.45 -0.20 5.69
N TRP A 184 -16.53 0.85 4.86
CA TRP A 184 -17.57 0.94 3.83
C TRP A 184 -17.46 -0.17 2.80
N LYS A 185 -16.28 -0.42 2.22
CA LYS A 185 -16.08 -1.52 1.25
C LYS A 185 -16.47 -2.87 1.85
N ALA A 186 -16.11 -3.14 3.09
CA ALA A 186 -16.50 -4.36 3.79
C ALA A 186 -18.01 -4.45 4.03
N SER A 187 -18.67 -3.34 4.35
CA SER A 187 -20.12 -3.32 4.53
C SER A 187 -20.86 -3.66 3.23
N GLN A 188 -20.31 -3.33 2.07
CA GLN A 188 -20.89 -3.67 0.76
C GLN A 188 -20.87 -5.18 0.47
N GLU A 189 -20.04 -5.92 1.20
CA GLU A 189 -19.90 -7.38 1.11
C GLU A 189 -20.80 -8.15 2.08
N LEU A 190 -21.48 -7.44 3.00
CA LEU A 190 -22.36 -8.02 4.01
C LEU A 190 -23.83 -7.88 3.62
N PRO A 191 -24.69 -8.84 4.03
CA PRO A 191 -26.13 -8.72 3.83
C PRO A 191 -26.72 -7.60 4.70
N ASN A 192 -27.79 -6.95 4.22
CA ASN A 192 -28.58 -5.95 4.95
C ASN A 192 -27.87 -4.64 5.34
N THR A 193 -26.82 -4.25 4.61
CA THR A 193 -26.13 -2.97 4.83
C THR A 193 -27.01 -1.77 4.44
N ASP A 194 -27.20 -0.85 5.39
CA ASP A 194 -27.79 0.47 5.10
C ASP A 194 -26.79 1.36 4.37
N ARG A 195 -26.93 1.41 3.05
CA ARG A 195 -26.08 2.22 2.16
C ARG A 195 -26.15 3.71 2.45
N SER A 196 -27.25 4.21 3.00
CA SER A 196 -27.42 5.65 3.29
C SER A 196 -26.52 6.07 4.46
N VAL A 197 -26.51 5.28 5.54
CA VAL A 197 -25.64 5.48 6.70
C VAL A 197 -24.17 5.34 6.29
N ALA A 198 -23.85 4.36 5.44
CA ALA A 198 -22.50 4.12 4.97
C ALA A 198 -21.97 5.29 4.11
N ARG A 199 -22.81 5.87 3.24
CA ARG A 199 -22.44 7.06 2.46
C ARG A 199 -22.21 8.29 3.35
N GLN A 200 -23.08 8.55 4.33
CA GLN A 200 -22.91 9.66 5.26
C GLN A 200 -21.58 9.57 6.03
N LYS A 201 -21.16 8.36 6.41
CA LYS A 201 -19.85 8.14 7.05
C LYS A 201 -18.68 8.52 6.13
N LEU A 202 -18.74 8.17 4.84
CA LEU A 202 -17.72 8.57 3.86
C LEU A 202 -17.66 10.09 3.68
N GLU A 203 -18.82 10.73 3.55
CA GLU A 203 -18.91 12.20 3.44
C GLU A 203 -18.35 12.89 4.69
N ALA A 204 -18.65 12.38 5.89
CA ALA A 204 -18.09 12.87 7.15
C ALA A 204 -16.57 12.66 7.24
N ALA A 205 -16.06 11.50 6.81
CA ALA A 205 -14.63 11.22 6.76
C ALA A 205 -13.91 12.18 5.78
N LEU A 206 -14.49 12.42 4.59
CA LEU A 206 -13.93 13.33 3.61
C LEU A 206 -13.89 14.77 4.11
N ASN A 207 -14.99 15.22 4.74
CA ASN A 207 -15.04 16.52 5.38
C ASN A 207 -14.00 16.65 6.48
N ARG A 208 -13.74 15.60 7.26
CA ARG A 208 -12.68 15.61 8.27
C ARG A 208 -11.30 15.71 7.64
N VAL A 209 -10.99 14.88 6.65
CA VAL A 209 -9.69 14.89 5.96
C VAL A 209 -9.38 16.27 5.37
N ARG A 210 -10.38 16.95 4.79
CA ARG A 210 -10.20 18.28 4.18
C ARG A 210 -10.13 19.44 5.17
N ASN A 211 -10.74 19.30 6.35
CA ASN A 211 -10.84 20.38 7.33
C ASN A 211 -9.97 20.13 8.58
N ASP A 212 -9.10 19.11 8.59
CA ASP A 212 -8.23 18.82 9.73
C ASP A 212 -7.25 20.00 9.93
N PRO A 213 -7.25 20.69 11.08
CA PRO A 213 -6.34 21.82 11.32
C PRO A 213 -4.86 21.39 11.37
N ALA A 214 -4.56 20.10 11.53
CA ALA A 214 -3.20 19.57 11.36
C ALA A 214 -2.79 19.43 9.88
N SER A 215 -3.67 19.79 8.92
CA SER A 215 -3.46 19.71 7.47
C SER A 215 -2.73 20.92 6.86
N ASP A 216 -2.26 21.88 7.65
CA ASP A 216 -1.45 23.02 7.16
C ASP A 216 -0.19 22.55 6.38
N SER A 217 0.20 21.28 6.50
CA SER A 217 0.91 20.54 5.46
C SER A 217 0.07 19.34 5.01
N ALA A 218 -0.51 19.38 3.81
CA ALA A 218 -1.19 18.24 3.20
C ALA A 218 -0.16 17.13 2.93
N THR A 219 0.06 16.24 3.90
CA THR A 219 0.97 15.11 3.72
C THR A 219 0.39 14.15 2.67
N GLY A 220 1.26 13.41 1.97
CA GLY A 220 0.82 12.50 0.91
C GLY A 220 -0.24 11.50 1.39
N ARG A 221 -0.16 11.06 2.65
CA ARG A 221 -1.15 10.18 3.27
C ARG A 221 -2.55 10.78 3.30
N TRP A 222 -2.68 12.07 3.62
CA TRP A 222 -3.99 12.74 3.63
C TRP A 222 -4.59 12.83 2.22
N LEU A 223 -3.74 13.18 1.24
CA LEU A 223 -4.15 13.25 -0.17
C LEU A 223 -4.56 11.88 -0.70
N TYR A 224 -3.83 10.82 -0.36
CA TYR A 224 -4.23 9.45 -0.66
C TYR A 224 -5.60 9.09 -0.05
N GLN A 225 -5.83 9.44 1.22
CA GLN A 225 -7.11 9.16 1.89
C GLN A 225 -8.27 9.95 1.28
N ALA A 226 -8.05 11.24 0.97
CA ALA A 226 -9.02 12.06 0.26
C ALA A 226 -9.37 11.42 -1.10
N GLY A 227 -8.35 11.01 -1.87
CA GLY A 227 -8.54 10.44 -3.19
C GLY A 227 -9.32 9.14 -3.16
N MET A 228 -9.04 8.28 -2.18
CA MET A 228 -9.81 7.07 -1.95
C MET A 228 -11.28 7.38 -1.61
N LEU A 229 -11.55 8.35 -0.73
CA LEU A 229 -12.91 8.76 -0.36
C LEU A 229 -13.68 9.37 -1.53
N ASP A 230 -13.06 10.29 -2.27
CA ASP A 230 -13.66 10.92 -3.45
C ASP A 230 -13.98 9.89 -4.53
N ARG A 231 -13.10 8.91 -4.75
CA ARG A 231 -13.34 7.83 -5.72
C ARG A 231 -14.60 7.06 -5.37
N GLU A 232 -14.76 6.62 -4.11
CA GLU A 232 -15.94 5.86 -3.69
C GLU A 232 -17.23 6.72 -3.67
N LEU A 233 -17.10 8.03 -3.48
CA LEU A 233 -18.23 8.97 -3.54
C LEU A 233 -18.64 9.35 -4.98
N GLY A 234 -17.86 8.95 -5.99
CA GLY A 234 -18.10 9.22 -7.41
C GLY A 234 -17.37 10.45 -7.98
N ASN A 235 -16.50 11.09 -7.20
CA ASN A 235 -15.75 12.29 -7.57
C ASN A 235 -14.42 11.94 -8.28
N THR A 236 -14.47 11.12 -9.32
CA THR A 236 -13.28 10.49 -9.95
C THR A 236 -12.21 11.48 -10.41
N GLN A 237 -12.59 12.63 -10.96
CA GLN A 237 -11.61 13.65 -11.40
C GLN A 237 -10.82 14.22 -10.23
N GLN A 238 -11.50 14.51 -9.12
CA GLN A 238 -10.88 15.01 -7.91
C GLN A 238 -9.99 13.93 -7.29
N ALA A 239 -10.46 12.69 -7.23
CA ALA A 239 -9.67 11.56 -6.74
C ALA A 239 -8.35 11.39 -7.52
N ASN A 240 -8.40 11.45 -8.85
CA ASN A 240 -7.19 11.35 -9.68
C ASN A 240 -6.22 12.52 -9.44
N LYS A 241 -6.74 13.72 -9.19
CA LYS A 241 -5.90 14.87 -8.80
C LYS A 241 -5.24 14.63 -7.44
N GLU A 242 -6.01 14.19 -6.46
CA GLU A 242 -5.51 13.93 -5.10
C GLU A 242 -4.47 12.80 -5.06
N PHE A 243 -4.65 11.72 -5.83
CA PHE A 243 -3.62 10.69 -5.98
C PHE A 243 -2.34 11.23 -6.62
N ARG A 244 -2.45 12.05 -7.66
CA ARG A 244 -1.28 12.69 -8.27
C ARG A 244 -0.57 13.61 -7.28
N ASP A 245 -1.33 14.42 -6.55
CA ASP A 245 -0.79 15.35 -5.56
C ASP A 245 -0.14 14.57 -4.39
N ALA A 246 -0.68 13.41 -4.00
CA ALA A 246 -0.09 12.53 -3.00
C ALA A 246 1.31 12.04 -3.41
N LEU A 247 1.49 11.69 -4.70
CA LEU A 247 2.79 11.31 -5.26
C LEU A 247 3.78 12.48 -5.38
N LEU A 248 3.36 13.73 -5.22
CA LEU A 248 4.24 14.90 -5.19
C LEU A 248 4.78 15.20 -3.78
N GLN A 249 4.20 14.59 -2.75
CA GLN A 249 4.64 14.74 -1.36
C GLN A 249 5.71 13.71 -1.00
N PRO A 250 6.53 13.95 0.06
CA PRO A 250 7.47 12.94 0.54
C PRO A 250 6.78 11.63 0.87
N ASP A 251 7.37 10.51 0.44
CA ASP A 251 6.82 9.20 0.75
C ASP A 251 7.03 8.84 2.21
N GLN A 252 5.91 8.55 2.89
CA GLN A 252 5.86 8.15 4.29
C GLN A 252 4.76 7.11 4.45
N MET A 253 4.97 6.13 5.34
CA MET A 253 3.96 5.12 5.66
C MET A 253 3.39 4.41 4.41
N MET A 254 4.26 4.11 3.44
CA MET A 254 3.93 3.45 2.17
C MET A 254 2.95 4.23 1.27
N THR A 255 2.90 5.57 1.38
CA THR A 255 1.92 6.40 0.67
C THR A 255 2.03 6.20 -0.84
N TYR A 256 3.24 6.15 -1.39
CA TYR A 256 3.44 5.92 -2.82
C TYR A 256 2.87 4.57 -3.27
N HIS A 257 3.27 3.49 -2.59
CA HIS A 257 2.77 2.15 -2.86
C HIS A 257 1.23 2.08 -2.81
N LEU A 258 0.63 2.58 -1.73
CA LEU A 258 -0.83 2.56 -1.55
C LEU A 258 -1.55 3.40 -2.62
N THR A 259 -0.97 4.55 -3.00
CA THR A 259 -1.50 5.39 -4.07
C THR A 259 -1.44 4.70 -5.42
N ARG A 260 -0.32 4.04 -5.74
CA ARG A 260 -0.16 3.27 -6.98
C ARG A 260 -1.14 2.11 -7.06
N LEU A 261 -1.35 1.36 -5.97
CA LEU A 261 -2.37 0.32 -5.91
C LEU A 261 -3.77 0.89 -6.19
N ALA A 262 -4.15 1.99 -5.53
CA ALA A 262 -5.42 2.65 -5.77
C ALA A 262 -5.59 3.13 -7.22
N MET A 263 -4.54 3.66 -7.83
CA MET A 263 -4.56 4.08 -9.24
C MET A 263 -4.66 2.88 -10.21
N SER A 264 -4.07 1.73 -9.86
CA SER A 264 -4.12 0.51 -10.69
C SER A 264 -5.50 -0.16 -10.70
N GLU A 265 -6.26 -0.06 -9.61
CA GLU A 265 -7.65 -0.56 -9.52
C GLU A 265 -8.62 0.12 -10.51
N ASN A 266 -8.24 1.27 -11.09
CA ASN A 266 -9.01 2.01 -12.09
C ASN A 266 -8.72 1.57 -13.54
N GLN A 267 -7.76 0.65 -13.77
CA GLN A 267 -7.45 0.19 -15.12
C GLN A 267 -8.33 -1.04 -15.45
N PRO A 268 -9.13 -1.00 -16.54
CA PRO A 268 -10.04 -2.08 -16.92
C PRO A 268 -9.32 -3.39 -17.26
#